data_AF-A0A5B9FTU5-F1
#
_entry.id   AF-A0A5B9FTU5-F1
#
_cell.length_a   1.000
_cell.length_b   1.000
_cell.length_c   1.000
_cell.angle_alpha   90.00
_cell.angle_beta   90.00
_cell.angle_gamma   90.00
#
_symmetry.space_group_name_H-M   'P 1'
#
loop_
_entity.id
_entity.type
_entity.pdbx_description
1 polymer ?
#
loop_
_entity_poly.entity_id
_entity_poly.type
_entity_poly.pdbx_seq_one_letter_code
_entity_poly.pdbx_strand_id
1 'polypeptide(L)'
;MNATIESNPLIERLPKHLKQFIKPQDYEEYTPINQAVWRYVMRKNVDYLSKVAHSSYLEGLKKTGIEINNIPSMYGMNRILKEIGWAAVAVDGFIPPNAFMEFQAYNVLVIASDIRQLEHIEYTPAPDIIHEGAGHAPIIANPEYAEYLRRFGEIGCKAISSARDYEIYEAIRLLSILKEAEGTPQDEIEAAEKRVDELQNDMGELSEMALIRNLHWWTVEYGLIGTVEDPKIYGAGLLSSIGESAWCMTDNVKKLSYDINAAYQSFDITKPQPQLFVTPDFAHLSLVLEEFANKMALRTGGLSGIQKLINSNALGTIELSTGVQISGVFTNVIESEGKPVYIQATGGTALAYREKELVGHGTSYHAEGFGSPIGKLKGINLAIEDMSPRDLKAYGVYEGERVTLEFEGDITVSGEIITGTRNIQGKIILISFKDCTVTNGDKVLFQPEWGTYDMAVGKKVVSAYSGPADVNSFDLITHVPSSKTIKAKKSAQREELEGLYQNIRNIRDGVANTISIEDTFKKLKENHSNDWLLSVEITELLNQNKQQELLNEVLLHLDEVKKKRPEIAHLIEGGLELIFEKEKIS
;
A
#
# COMPACT_ATOMS: atom_id res chain seq x y z
N MET A 1 10.83 -27.48 -5.25
CA MET A 1 10.15 -27.23 -6.55
C MET A 1 8.68 -27.05 -6.27
N ASN A 2 8.21 -25.78 -6.24
CA ASN A 2 6.84 -25.35 -6.53
C ASN A 2 6.84 -23.81 -6.60
N ALA A 3 7.73 -23.25 -7.44
CA ALA A 3 7.84 -21.81 -7.67
C ALA A 3 6.78 -21.33 -8.70
N THR A 4 5.53 -21.77 -8.52
CA THR A 4 4.40 -21.36 -9.34
C THR A 4 3.43 -20.62 -8.44
N ILE A 5 3.19 -19.36 -8.74
CA ILE A 5 2.10 -18.58 -8.15
C ILE A 5 0.81 -19.32 -8.51
N GLU A 6 0.16 -19.92 -7.52
CA GLU A 6 -1.10 -20.58 -7.77
C GLU A 6 -2.17 -19.53 -8.01
N SER A 7 -2.61 -19.46 -9.27
CA SER A 7 -3.50 -18.43 -9.75
C SER A 7 -4.92 -18.64 -9.20
N ASN A 8 -5.63 -17.53 -9.00
CA ASN A 8 -7.07 -17.54 -8.73
C ASN A 8 -7.75 -16.41 -9.52
N PRO A 9 -9.08 -16.38 -9.65
CA PRO A 9 -9.77 -15.38 -10.46
C PRO A 9 -9.49 -13.92 -10.08
N LEU A 10 -9.12 -13.62 -8.82
CA LEU A 10 -8.76 -12.27 -8.38
C LEU A 10 -7.34 -11.91 -8.86
N ILE A 11 -6.38 -12.83 -8.68
CA ILE A 11 -4.99 -12.67 -9.15
C ILE A 11 -4.95 -12.56 -10.69
N GLU A 12 -5.80 -13.30 -11.41
CA GLU A 12 -5.86 -13.25 -12.88
C GLU A 12 -6.31 -11.89 -13.41
N ARG A 13 -7.24 -11.24 -12.70
CA ARG A 13 -7.78 -9.92 -13.04
C ARG A 13 -6.80 -8.78 -12.78
N LEU A 14 -5.74 -9.02 -12.00
CA LEU A 14 -4.74 -7.99 -11.74
C LEU A 14 -4.12 -7.49 -13.05
N PRO A 15 -4.02 -6.16 -13.22
CA PRO A 15 -3.26 -5.56 -14.32
C PRO A 15 -1.82 -6.07 -14.39
N LYS A 16 -1.24 -6.05 -15.60
CA LYS A 16 0.13 -6.52 -15.83
C LYS A 16 1.16 -5.78 -14.99
N HIS A 17 0.96 -4.48 -14.77
CA HIS A 17 1.86 -3.64 -13.98
C HIS A 17 1.77 -3.90 -12.47
N LEU A 18 0.74 -4.57 -11.97
CA LEU A 18 0.75 -5.05 -10.58
C LEU A 18 1.45 -6.40 -10.47
N LYS A 19 1.26 -7.27 -11.48
CA LYS A 19 1.87 -8.61 -11.50
C LYS A 19 3.40 -8.60 -11.45
N GLN A 20 4.05 -7.51 -11.88
CA GLN A 20 5.51 -7.37 -11.80
C GLN A 20 6.07 -7.38 -10.37
N PHE A 21 5.24 -7.03 -9.36
CA PHE A 21 5.65 -7.01 -7.95
C PHE A 21 5.46 -8.38 -7.26
N ILE A 22 4.69 -9.29 -7.87
CA ILE A 22 4.35 -10.57 -7.26
C ILE A 22 5.53 -11.53 -7.39
N LYS A 23 5.95 -12.11 -6.27
CA LYS A 23 6.94 -13.20 -6.23
C LYS A 23 6.31 -14.50 -5.70
N PRO A 24 6.78 -15.68 -6.12
CA PRO A 24 6.46 -16.92 -5.43
C PRO A 24 6.89 -16.87 -3.96
N GLN A 25 6.10 -17.46 -3.06
CA GLN A 25 6.54 -17.69 -1.69
C GLN A 25 7.37 -18.98 -1.65
N ASP A 26 8.69 -18.84 -1.50
CA ASP A 26 9.60 -19.97 -1.36
C ASP A 26 9.53 -20.52 0.08
N TYR A 27 8.48 -21.29 0.37
CA TYR A 27 8.17 -21.76 1.72
C TYR A 27 9.30 -22.58 2.39
N GLU A 28 10.11 -23.27 1.59
CA GLU A 28 11.28 -24.04 2.05
C GLU A 28 12.41 -23.16 2.61
N GLU A 29 12.36 -21.84 2.40
CA GLU A 29 13.32 -20.90 2.99
C GLU A 29 13.01 -20.56 4.44
N TYR A 30 11.78 -20.83 4.92
CA TYR A 30 11.48 -20.66 6.34
C TYR A 30 12.18 -21.74 7.16
N THR A 31 13.21 -21.31 7.88
CA THR A 31 13.98 -22.18 8.76
C THR A 31 13.14 -22.66 9.94
N PRO A 32 13.55 -23.74 10.64
CA PRO A 32 12.91 -24.19 11.87
C PRO A 32 12.88 -23.11 12.96
N ILE A 33 13.88 -22.23 12.99
CA ILE A 33 13.93 -21.07 13.88
C ILE A 33 12.84 -20.06 13.52
N ASN A 34 12.66 -19.74 12.23
CA ASN A 34 11.59 -18.85 11.78
C ASN A 34 10.21 -19.36 12.21
N GLN A 35 10.00 -20.67 12.12
CA GLN A 35 8.73 -21.30 12.50
C GLN A 35 8.51 -21.25 14.02
N ALA A 36 9.56 -21.35 14.83
CA ALA A 36 9.49 -21.13 16.27
C ALA A 36 9.23 -19.66 16.62
N VAL A 37 9.87 -18.71 15.91
CA VAL A 37 9.63 -17.25 16.07
C VAL A 37 8.15 -16.94 15.80
N TRP A 38 7.61 -17.40 14.67
CA TRP A 38 6.20 -17.25 14.34
C TRP A 38 5.29 -17.77 15.44
N ARG A 39 5.52 -19.03 15.87
CA ARG A 39 4.69 -19.68 16.89
C ARG A 39 4.75 -18.94 18.22
N TYR A 40 5.92 -18.48 18.64
CA TYR A 40 6.07 -17.70 19.87
C TYR A 40 5.26 -16.40 19.79
N VAL A 41 5.47 -15.60 18.74
CA VAL A 41 4.80 -14.30 18.57
C VAL A 41 3.29 -14.48 18.47
N MET A 42 2.82 -15.42 17.64
CA MET A 42 1.39 -15.65 17.45
C MET A 42 0.70 -16.12 18.73
N ARG A 43 1.34 -16.96 19.55
CA ARG A 43 0.75 -17.41 20.82
C ARG A 43 0.64 -16.29 21.83
N LYS A 44 1.66 -15.42 21.94
CA LYS A 44 1.59 -14.22 22.79
C LYS A 44 0.53 -13.25 22.28
N ASN A 45 0.51 -12.96 20.97
CA ASN A 45 -0.48 -12.09 20.34
C ASN A 45 -1.90 -12.59 20.61
N VAL A 46 -2.21 -13.86 20.32
CA VAL A 46 -3.55 -14.41 20.54
C VAL A 46 -3.95 -14.40 22.01
N ASP A 47 -3.03 -14.69 22.94
CA ASP A 47 -3.34 -14.66 24.38
C ASP A 47 -3.75 -13.26 24.85
N TYR A 48 -3.00 -12.24 24.46
CA TYR A 48 -3.28 -10.86 24.84
C TYR A 48 -4.46 -10.26 24.07
N LEU A 49 -4.42 -10.33 22.73
CA LEU A 49 -5.40 -9.72 21.84
C LEU A 49 -6.79 -10.32 21.96
N SER A 50 -6.93 -11.57 22.42
CA SER A 50 -8.24 -12.16 22.73
C SER A 50 -9.06 -11.35 23.75
N LYS A 51 -8.40 -10.49 24.54
CA LYS A 51 -9.01 -9.69 25.61
C LYS A 51 -9.29 -8.24 25.17
N VAL A 52 -8.51 -7.70 24.22
CA VAL A 52 -8.48 -6.26 23.90
C VAL A 52 -8.74 -5.93 22.42
N ALA A 53 -8.58 -6.88 21.50
CA ALA A 53 -8.83 -6.64 20.09
C ALA A 53 -10.33 -6.66 19.78
N HIS A 54 -10.68 -6.07 18.63
CA HIS A 54 -12.03 -6.14 18.09
C HIS A 54 -12.46 -7.60 17.89
N SER A 55 -13.75 -7.89 18.09
CA SER A 55 -14.31 -9.25 18.09
C SER A 55 -14.04 -10.04 16.81
N SER A 56 -13.85 -9.33 15.67
CA SER A 56 -13.51 -9.94 14.39
C SER A 56 -12.11 -10.55 14.33
N TYR A 57 -11.17 -10.21 15.23
CA TYR A 57 -9.78 -10.65 15.13
C TYR A 57 -9.62 -12.18 15.21
N LEU A 58 -10.13 -12.82 16.26
CA LEU A 58 -9.92 -14.25 16.50
C LEU A 58 -10.62 -15.14 15.45
N GLU A 59 -11.83 -14.78 15.07
CA GLU A 59 -12.54 -15.47 13.98
C GLU A 59 -11.88 -15.18 12.63
N GLY A 60 -11.38 -13.95 12.47
CA GLY A 60 -10.63 -13.47 11.32
C GLY A 60 -9.40 -14.31 11.00
N LEU A 61 -8.57 -14.62 12.00
CA LEU A 61 -7.40 -15.49 11.83
C LEU A 61 -7.77 -16.82 11.14
N LYS A 62 -8.89 -17.43 11.54
CA LYS A 62 -9.38 -18.68 10.94
C LYS A 62 -9.89 -18.47 9.52
N LYS A 63 -10.64 -17.38 9.29
CA LYS A 63 -11.23 -17.01 8.00
C LYS A 63 -10.23 -16.47 6.98
N THR A 64 -8.97 -16.26 7.36
CA THR A 64 -7.90 -15.83 6.46
C THR A 64 -6.78 -16.84 6.31
N GLY A 65 -6.91 -18.02 6.95
CA GLY A 65 -5.91 -19.08 6.87
C GLY A 65 -4.63 -18.81 7.65
N ILE A 66 -4.70 -17.93 8.66
CA ILE A 66 -3.60 -17.68 9.58
C ILE A 66 -3.60 -18.74 10.67
N GLU A 67 -2.52 -19.53 10.71
CA GLU A 67 -2.29 -20.54 11.74
C GLU A 67 -1.44 -19.96 12.87
N ILE A 68 -1.67 -20.44 14.09
CA ILE A 68 -0.90 -20.02 15.27
C ILE A 68 0.47 -20.70 15.31
N ASN A 69 0.54 -21.96 14.87
CA ASN A 69 1.73 -22.80 15.07
C ASN A 69 2.68 -22.83 13.88
N ASN A 70 2.24 -22.46 12.69
CA ASN A 70 3.08 -22.49 11.49
C ASN A 70 2.91 -21.21 10.72
N ILE A 71 4.00 -20.75 10.09
CA ILE A 71 3.95 -19.68 9.11
C ILE A 71 2.97 -20.10 8.00
N PRO A 72 1.98 -19.27 7.63
CA PRO A 72 1.00 -19.64 6.64
C PRO A 72 1.63 -19.71 5.24
N SER A 73 1.18 -20.68 4.46
CA SER A 73 1.48 -20.69 3.02
C SER A 73 0.49 -19.79 2.28
N MET A 74 0.95 -19.05 1.28
CA MET A 74 0.09 -18.22 0.41
C MET A 74 -0.97 -19.07 -0.27
N TYR A 75 -0.64 -20.32 -0.61
CA TYR A 75 -1.62 -21.28 -1.13
C TYR A 75 -2.74 -21.56 -0.12
N GLY A 76 -2.38 -21.92 1.12
CA GLY A 76 -3.34 -22.18 2.19
C GLY A 76 -4.24 -20.97 2.49
N MET A 77 -3.64 -19.78 2.58
CA MET A 77 -4.39 -18.53 2.77
C MET A 77 -5.38 -18.28 1.64
N ASN A 78 -4.93 -18.36 0.38
CA ASN A 78 -5.78 -18.09 -0.78
C ASN A 78 -6.95 -19.08 -0.94
N ARG A 79 -6.81 -20.33 -0.47
CA ARG A 79 -7.92 -21.28 -0.44
C ARG A 79 -9.07 -20.80 0.43
N ILE A 80 -8.75 -20.14 1.55
CA ILE A 80 -9.71 -19.68 2.54
C ILE A 80 -10.18 -18.26 2.21
N LEU A 81 -9.27 -17.34 1.87
CA LEU A 81 -9.59 -15.95 1.50
C LEU A 81 -10.58 -15.86 0.32
N LYS A 82 -10.53 -16.84 -0.60
CA LYS A 82 -11.50 -16.94 -1.70
C LYS A 82 -12.96 -17.00 -1.21
N GLU A 83 -13.22 -17.57 -0.04
CA GLU A 83 -14.58 -17.67 0.54
C GLU A 83 -15.14 -16.30 0.94
N ILE A 84 -14.27 -15.34 1.25
CA ILE A 84 -14.64 -13.95 1.59
C ILE A 84 -14.38 -12.97 0.45
N GLY A 85 -14.00 -13.47 -0.74
CA GLY A 85 -13.78 -12.64 -1.93
C GLY A 85 -12.43 -11.90 -1.96
N TRP A 86 -11.45 -12.36 -1.20
CA TRP A 86 -10.09 -11.80 -1.17
C TRP A 86 -9.04 -12.79 -1.66
N ALA A 87 -7.87 -12.27 -1.99
CA ALA A 87 -6.66 -13.03 -2.24
C ALA A 87 -5.47 -12.42 -1.50
N ALA A 88 -4.37 -13.16 -1.41
CA ALA A 88 -3.09 -12.67 -0.93
C ALA A 88 -1.99 -13.02 -1.94
N VAL A 89 -1.03 -12.12 -2.12
CA VAL A 89 0.14 -12.30 -2.97
C VAL A 89 1.40 -12.00 -2.18
N ALA A 90 2.45 -12.77 -2.43
CA ALA A 90 3.77 -12.52 -1.87
C ALA A 90 4.51 -11.44 -2.68
N VAL A 91 5.22 -10.55 -2.00
CA VAL A 91 6.07 -9.52 -2.63
C VAL A 91 7.46 -9.45 -2.00
N ASP A 92 8.38 -8.73 -2.64
CA ASP A 92 9.73 -8.47 -2.14
C ASP A 92 9.78 -7.14 -1.39
N GLY A 93 9.55 -7.19 -0.07
CA GLY A 93 9.60 -6.03 0.81
C GLY A 93 8.67 -4.89 0.35
N PHE A 94 9.21 -3.69 0.22
CA PHE A 94 8.47 -2.47 -0.10
C PHE A 94 8.12 -2.37 -1.59
N ILE A 95 6.83 -2.11 -1.85
CA ILE A 95 6.33 -1.72 -3.17
C ILE A 95 5.85 -0.25 -3.15
N PRO A 96 5.81 0.42 -4.32
CA PRO A 96 5.33 1.80 -4.41
C PRO A 96 3.93 1.97 -3.78
N PRO A 97 3.65 3.05 -3.03
CA PRO A 97 2.40 3.22 -2.30
C PRO A 97 1.15 3.17 -3.17
N ASN A 98 1.22 3.71 -4.39
CA ASN A 98 0.13 3.65 -5.37
C ASN A 98 -0.18 2.19 -5.77
N ALA A 99 0.86 1.38 -6.01
CA ALA A 99 0.70 -0.03 -6.34
C ALA A 99 0.12 -0.82 -5.15
N PHE A 100 0.61 -0.56 -3.93
CA PHE A 100 0.07 -1.17 -2.71
C PHE A 100 -1.43 -0.90 -2.54
N MET A 101 -1.85 0.35 -2.67
CA MET A 101 -3.26 0.73 -2.60
C MET A 101 -4.07 0.14 -3.76
N GLU A 102 -3.49 0.05 -4.96
CA GLU A 102 -4.18 -0.55 -6.11
C GLU A 102 -4.45 -2.05 -5.90
N PHE A 103 -3.53 -2.82 -5.29
CA PHE A 103 -3.80 -4.21 -4.93
C PHE A 103 -5.04 -4.36 -4.04
N GLN A 104 -5.20 -3.47 -3.05
CA GLN A 104 -6.38 -3.46 -2.17
C GLN A 104 -7.68 -3.17 -2.94
N ALA A 105 -7.63 -2.28 -3.95
CA ALA A 105 -8.77 -2.01 -4.83
C ALA A 105 -9.26 -3.27 -5.58
N TYR A 106 -8.35 -4.21 -5.83
CA TYR A 106 -8.62 -5.52 -6.45
C TYR A 106 -8.91 -6.65 -5.43
N ASN A 107 -9.13 -6.32 -4.15
CA ASN A 107 -9.31 -7.30 -3.08
C ASN A 107 -8.11 -8.25 -2.92
N VAL A 108 -6.89 -7.73 -3.12
CA VAL A 108 -5.65 -8.49 -2.97
C VAL A 108 -4.80 -7.89 -1.87
N LEU A 109 -4.47 -8.71 -0.86
CA LEU A 109 -3.49 -8.41 0.17
C LEU A 109 -2.07 -8.62 -0.36
N VAL A 110 -1.20 -7.68 -0.04
CA VAL A 110 0.22 -7.75 -0.33
C VAL A 110 0.93 -8.19 0.93
N ILE A 111 1.64 -9.32 0.88
CA ILE A 111 2.32 -9.89 2.04
C ILE A 111 3.81 -9.98 1.74
N ALA A 112 4.62 -9.33 2.57
CA ALA A 112 6.06 -9.54 2.56
C ALA A 112 6.35 -10.99 2.99
N SER A 113 7.07 -11.75 2.16
CA SER A 113 7.38 -13.15 2.48
C SER A 113 8.39 -13.29 3.63
N ASP A 114 9.18 -12.27 3.89
CA ASP A 114 10.23 -12.32 4.92
C ASP A 114 9.62 -12.31 6.32
N ILE A 115 10.32 -12.88 7.30
CA ILE A 115 9.94 -12.88 8.72
C ILE A 115 11.07 -12.26 9.53
N ARG A 116 10.72 -11.45 10.52
CA ARG A 116 11.70 -10.83 11.43
C ARG A 116 12.61 -11.85 12.11
N GLN A 117 13.82 -11.41 12.44
CA GLN A 117 14.81 -12.23 13.14
C GLN A 117 14.46 -12.41 14.63
N LEU A 118 15.04 -13.44 15.26
CA LEU A 118 14.85 -13.73 16.68
C LEU A 118 15.32 -12.56 17.56
N GLU A 119 16.39 -11.89 17.15
CA GLU A 119 16.99 -10.75 17.84
C GLU A 119 16.09 -9.49 17.77
N HIS A 120 15.18 -9.42 16.79
CA HIS A 120 14.23 -8.33 16.57
C HIS A 120 12.77 -8.80 16.73
N ILE A 121 12.53 -9.81 17.56
CA ILE A 121 11.22 -10.49 17.66
C ILE A 121 10.07 -9.55 18.07
N GLU A 122 10.36 -8.53 18.87
CA GLU A 122 9.35 -7.59 19.37
C GLU A 122 8.89 -6.60 18.30
N TYR A 123 9.81 -6.14 17.45
CA TYR A 123 9.53 -5.11 16.45
C TYR A 123 10.60 -5.10 15.36
N THR A 124 10.15 -4.97 14.10
CA THR A 124 10.99 -4.59 12.96
C THR A 124 10.33 -3.42 12.23
N PRO A 125 11.10 -2.42 11.77
CA PRO A 125 10.57 -1.35 10.92
C PRO A 125 10.27 -1.82 9.49
N ALA A 126 10.75 -2.99 9.07
CA ALA A 126 10.43 -3.55 7.77
C ALA A 126 9.14 -4.41 7.86
N PRO A 127 8.20 -4.28 6.91
CA PRO A 127 7.04 -5.15 6.85
C PRO A 127 7.47 -6.62 6.71
N ASP A 128 6.91 -7.49 7.55
CA ASP A 128 7.17 -8.92 7.57
C ASP A 128 5.86 -9.72 7.53
N ILE A 129 5.95 -11.03 7.34
CA ILE A 129 4.76 -11.89 7.23
C ILE A 129 3.90 -11.90 8.49
N ILE A 130 4.47 -11.60 9.66
CA ILE A 130 3.70 -11.44 10.90
C ILE A 130 2.84 -10.17 10.81
N HIS A 131 3.45 -9.03 10.44
CA HIS A 131 2.72 -7.77 10.28
C HIS A 131 1.63 -7.87 9.20
N GLU A 132 2.01 -8.26 7.99
CA GLU A 132 1.09 -8.30 6.85
C GLU A 132 0.06 -9.43 6.95
N GLY A 133 0.50 -10.62 7.38
CA GLY A 133 -0.35 -11.79 7.50
C GLY A 133 -1.24 -11.74 8.75
N ALA A 134 -0.64 -11.63 9.94
CA ALA A 134 -1.38 -11.72 11.20
C ALA A 134 -1.94 -10.37 11.70
N GLY A 135 -1.41 -9.25 11.24
CA GLY A 135 -1.93 -7.91 11.54
C GLY A 135 -3.10 -7.54 10.64
N HIS A 136 -2.89 -7.46 9.33
CA HIS A 136 -3.90 -6.97 8.37
C HIS A 136 -4.98 -7.99 8.03
N ALA A 137 -4.61 -9.24 7.72
CA ALA A 137 -5.55 -10.21 7.18
C ALA A 137 -6.78 -10.48 8.08
N PRO A 138 -6.66 -10.66 9.41
CA PRO A 138 -7.79 -11.10 10.23
C PRO A 138 -9.00 -10.16 10.18
N ILE A 139 -8.79 -8.84 10.18
CA ILE A 139 -9.90 -7.87 10.24
C ILE A 139 -10.69 -7.83 8.93
N ILE A 140 -10.08 -8.22 7.80
CA ILE A 140 -10.73 -8.29 6.48
C ILE A 140 -11.86 -9.34 6.44
N ALA A 141 -11.90 -10.28 7.37
CA ALA A 141 -13.04 -11.18 7.52
C ALA A 141 -14.34 -10.44 7.90
N ASN A 142 -14.26 -9.19 8.37
CA ASN A 142 -15.40 -8.30 8.55
C ASN A 142 -15.77 -7.62 7.21
N PRO A 143 -17.00 -7.84 6.68
CA PRO A 143 -17.40 -7.29 5.38
C PRO A 143 -17.36 -5.76 5.28
N GLU A 144 -17.69 -5.04 6.36
CA GLU A 144 -17.68 -3.57 6.35
C GLU A 144 -16.24 -3.05 6.27
N TYR A 145 -15.32 -3.64 7.05
CA TYR A 145 -13.91 -3.29 6.98
C TYR A 145 -13.28 -3.65 5.63
N ALA A 146 -13.63 -4.82 5.08
CA ALA A 146 -13.18 -5.23 3.76
C ALA A 146 -13.61 -4.23 2.67
N GLU A 147 -14.86 -3.78 2.70
CA GLU A 147 -15.34 -2.78 1.75
C GLU A 147 -14.67 -1.41 1.96
N TYR A 148 -14.45 -1.00 3.21
CA TYR A 148 -13.64 0.17 3.54
C TYR A 148 -12.24 0.08 2.93
N LEU A 149 -11.52 -1.03 3.14
CA LEU A 149 -10.16 -1.21 2.64
C LEU A 149 -10.10 -1.23 1.10
N ARG A 150 -11.05 -1.92 0.45
CA ARG A 150 -11.19 -1.93 -1.02
C ARG A 150 -11.39 -0.51 -1.55
N ARG A 151 -12.30 0.25 -0.93
CA ARG A 151 -12.61 1.63 -1.30
C ARG A 151 -11.44 2.58 -1.02
N PHE A 152 -10.72 2.35 0.08
CA PHE A 152 -9.50 3.07 0.41
C PHE A 152 -8.45 2.88 -0.70
N GLY A 153 -8.26 1.65 -1.16
CA GLY A 153 -7.40 1.32 -2.28
C GLY A 153 -7.76 2.07 -3.57
N GLU A 154 -9.05 2.08 -3.95
CA GLU A 154 -9.55 2.77 -5.16
C GLU A 154 -9.27 4.28 -5.17
N ILE A 155 -9.37 4.92 -4.01
CA ILE A 155 -9.14 6.36 -3.85
C ILE A 155 -7.64 6.64 -3.74
N GLY A 156 -6.95 5.84 -2.93
CA GLY A 156 -5.52 5.97 -2.63
C GLY A 156 -4.62 5.79 -3.84
N CYS A 157 -4.89 4.80 -4.68
CA CYS A 157 -4.08 4.58 -5.89
C CYS A 157 -4.16 5.74 -6.90
N LYS A 158 -5.23 6.55 -6.82
CA LYS A 158 -5.48 7.74 -7.64
C LYS A 158 -4.99 9.05 -7.00
N ALA A 159 -4.53 9.03 -5.75
CA ALA A 159 -4.04 10.22 -5.06
C ALA A 159 -2.76 10.77 -5.73
N ILE A 160 -2.69 12.08 -5.93
CA ILE A 160 -1.55 12.73 -6.57
C ILE A 160 -0.41 12.88 -5.57
N SER A 161 0.73 12.26 -5.87
CA SER A 161 1.99 12.44 -5.16
C SER A 161 2.70 13.74 -5.55
N SER A 162 3.43 14.33 -4.62
CA SER A 162 4.46 15.33 -4.91
C SER A 162 5.80 14.65 -5.23
N ALA A 163 6.73 15.39 -5.84
CA ALA A 163 8.10 14.92 -6.04
C ALA A 163 8.78 14.50 -4.72
N ARG A 164 8.49 15.21 -3.62
CA ARG A 164 9.05 14.92 -2.29
C ARG A 164 8.57 13.59 -1.70
N ASP A 165 7.34 13.17 -2.02
CA ASP A 165 6.82 11.89 -1.54
C ASP A 165 7.65 10.71 -2.08
N TYR A 166 8.14 10.82 -3.33
CA TYR A 166 9.01 9.82 -3.92
C TYR A 166 10.39 9.78 -3.24
N GLU A 167 10.96 10.94 -2.89
CA GLU A 167 12.25 10.99 -2.16
C GLU A 167 12.16 10.33 -0.79
N ILE A 168 11.08 10.59 -0.04
CA ILE A 168 10.84 9.98 1.27
C ILE A 168 10.62 8.48 1.15
N TYR A 169 9.82 8.06 0.18
CA TYR A 169 9.60 6.65 -0.08
C TYR A 169 10.92 5.91 -0.31
N GLU A 170 11.80 6.43 -1.18
CA GLU A 170 13.10 5.81 -1.44
C GLU A 170 14.02 5.83 -0.21
N ALA A 171 13.99 6.89 0.61
CA ALA A 171 14.76 6.96 1.84
C ALA A 171 14.31 5.91 2.88
N ILE A 172 13.00 5.76 3.10
CA ILE A 172 12.42 4.74 4.00
C ILE A 172 12.73 3.33 3.49
N ARG A 173 12.60 3.12 2.18
CA ARG A 173 12.92 1.85 1.54
C ARG A 173 14.40 1.47 1.76
N LEU A 174 15.31 2.41 1.55
CA LEU A 174 16.74 2.20 1.79
C LEU A 174 17.03 1.87 3.26
N LEU A 175 16.49 2.66 4.19
CA LEU A 175 16.64 2.42 5.63
C LEU A 175 16.18 1.02 6.03
N SER A 176 15.04 0.57 5.50
CA SER A 176 14.48 -0.74 5.80
C SER A 176 15.37 -1.88 5.31
N ILE A 177 15.93 -1.74 4.09
CA ILE A 177 16.88 -2.71 3.55
C ILE A 177 18.14 -2.80 4.42
N LEU A 178 18.67 -1.65 4.87
CA LEU A 178 19.89 -1.59 5.67
C LEU A 178 19.71 -2.22 7.07
N LYS A 179 18.56 -1.97 7.72
CA LYS A 179 18.26 -2.52 9.06
C LYS A 179 18.07 -4.03 9.08
N GLU A 180 17.54 -4.62 8.01
CA GLU A 180 17.31 -6.06 7.91
C GLU A 180 18.52 -6.82 7.34
N ALA A 181 19.49 -6.13 6.74
CA ALA A 181 20.68 -6.75 6.19
C ALA A 181 21.69 -7.13 7.29
N GLU A 182 22.14 -8.39 7.29
CA GLU A 182 23.16 -8.86 8.22
C GLU A 182 24.52 -8.21 7.96
N GLY A 183 25.11 -7.64 9.02
CA GLY A 183 26.45 -7.07 8.97
C GLY A 183 26.52 -5.68 8.35
N THR A 184 25.39 -4.99 8.18
CA THR A 184 25.36 -3.56 7.83
C THR A 184 26.08 -2.75 8.91
N PRO A 185 27.05 -1.89 8.54
CA PRO A 185 27.69 -0.99 9.50
C PRO A 185 26.68 -0.05 10.16
N GLN A 186 26.80 0.14 11.48
CA GLN A 186 25.86 0.96 12.25
C GLN A 186 25.82 2.42 11.77
N ASP A 187 26.95 2.96 11.29
CA ASP A 187 27.05 4.30 10.73
C ASP A 187 26.25 4.46 9.42
N GLU A 188 26.11 3.41 8.62
CA GLU A 188 25.24 3.42 7.43
C GLU A 188 23.75 3.48 7.82
N ILE A 189 23.36 2.74 8.86
CA ILE A 189 21.99 2.77 9.40
C ILE A 189 21.68 4.16 9.96
N GLU A 190 22.56 4.71 10.78
CA GLU A 190 22.40 6.06 11.37
C GLU A 190 22.34 7.15 10.28
N ALA A 191 23.12 7.03 9.21
CA ALA A 191 23.07 7.95 8.08
C ALA A 191 21.73 7.89 7.32
N ALA A 192 21.20 6.68 7.12
CA ALA A 192 19.90 6.48 6.49
C ALA A 192 18.74 6.98 7.37
N GLU A 193 18.79 6.74 8.69
CA GLU A 193 17.82 7.28 9.66
C GLU A 193 17.82 8.80 9.63
N LYS A 194 19.00 9.41 9.71
CA LYS A 194 19.13 10.87 9.64
C LYS A 194 18.55 11.44 8.35
N ARG A 195 18.76 10.76 7.21
CA ARG A 195 18.20 11.19 5.92
C ARG A 195 16.67 11.14 5.92
N VAL A 196 16.07 10.11 6.51
CA VAL A 196 14.61 10.01 6.67
C VAL A 196 14.10 11.15 7.56
N ASP A 197 14.76 11.40 8.70
CA ASP A 197 14.39 12.47 9.63
C ASP A 197 14.47 13.86 8.98
N GLU A 198 15.54 14.14 8.23
CA GLU A 198 15.71 15.40 7.50
C GLU A 198 14.56 15.63 6.50
N LEU A 199 14.20 14.60 5.74
CA LEU A 199 13.12 14.68 4.75
C LEU A 199 11.74 14.82 5.40
N GLN A 200 11.48 14.13 6.52
CA GLN A 200 10.21 14.25 7.24
C GLN A 200 10.02 15.64 7.85
N ASN A 201 11.10 16.27 8.32
CA ASN A 201 11.05 17.60 8.93
C ASN A 201 10.89 18.75 7.91
N ASP A 202 11.17 18.53 6.62
CA ASP A 202 11.04 19.54 5.54
C ASP A 202 9.96 19.18 4.49
N MET A 203 8.85 18.59 4.95
CA MET A 203 7.77 18.17 4.04
C MET A 203 7.08 19.33 3.31
N GLY A 204 6.96 20.50 3.95
CA GLY A 204 6.15 21.61 3.42
C GLY A 204 4.65 21.28 3.45
N GLU A 205 3.91 21.70 2.41
CA GLU A 205 2.50 21.34 2.26
C GLU A 205 2.35 19.86 1.87
N LEU A 206 1.49 19.14 2.59
CA LEU A 206 1.24 17.72 2.33
C LEU A 206 0.52 17.51 1.00
N SER A 207 1.01 16.57 0.20
CA SER A 207 0.32 16.12 -1.02
C SER A 207 -0.95 15.32 -0.70
N GLU A 208 -1.78 15.05 -1.71
CA GLU A 208 -2.94 14.17 -1.52
C GLU A 208 -2.52 12.76 -1.11
N MET A 209 -1.42 12.26 -1.68
CA MET A 209 -0.84 10.97 -1.28
C MET A 209 -0.38 10.98 0.20
N ALA A 210 0.26 12.05 0.66
CA ALA A 210 0.68 12.15 2.06
C ALA A 210 -0.52 12.23 3.02
N LEU A 211 -1.56 12.99 2.66
CA LEU A 211 -2.78 13.12 3.46
C LEU A 211 -3.55 11.79 3.56
N ILE A 212 -3.72 11.06 2.45
CA ILE A 212 -4.38 9.74 2.50
C ILE A 212 -3.50 8.71 3.22
N ARG A 213 -2.16 8.79 3.09
CA ARG A 213 -1.26 7.95 3.89
C ARG A 213 -1.44 8.18 5.39
N ASN A 214 -1.65 9.42 5.84
CA ASN A 214 -1.96 9.69 7.25
C ASN A 214 -3.29 9.05 7.67
N LEU A 215 -4.33 9.12 6.83
CA LEU A 215 -5.57 8.39 7.11
C LEU A 215 -5.34 6.88 7.20
N HIS A 216 -4.53 6.30 6.31
CA HIS A 216 -4.18 4.87 6.35
C HIS A 216 -3.48 4.52 7.67
N TRP A 217 -2.49 5.32 8.06
CA TRP A 217 -1.73 5.13 9.30
C TRP A 217 -2.63 5.16 10.54
N TRP A 218 -3.46 6.19 10.68
CA TRP A 218 -4.33 6.35 11.85
C TRP A 218 -5.56 5.45 11.86
N THR A 219 -5.73 4.61 10.83
CA THR A 219 -6.84 3.66 10.73
C THR A 219 -6.33 2.24 10.55
N VAL A 220 -5.88 1.88 9.36
CA VAL A 220 -5.46 0.53 8.99
C VAL A 220 -4.28 0.05 9.85
N GLU A 221 -3.32 0.93 10.16
CA GLU A 221 -2.13 0.54 10.94
C GLU A 221 -2.32 0.69 12.46
N TYR A 222 -2.82 1.83 12.91
CA TYR A 222 -2.86 2.25 14.32
C TYR A 222 -4.28 2.66 14.78
N GLY A 223 -5.32 2.14 14.13
CA GLY A 223 -6.71 2.45 14.48
C GLY A 223 -7.23 1.68 15.69
N LEU A 224 -8.07 2.37 16.46
CA LEU A 224 -8.88 1.82 17.54
C LEU A 224 -10.37 1.96 17.21
N ILE A 225 -11.22 1.09 17.77
CA ILE A 225 -12.66 1.06 17.52
C ILE A 225 -13.45 1.00 18.84
N GLY A 226 -14.62 1.64 18.89
CA GLY A 226 -15.49 1.69 20.07
C GLY A 226 -15.60 3.10 20.65
N THR A 227 -15.43 3.24 21.97
CA THR A 227 -15.48 4.55 22.65
C THR A 227 -14.08 4.98 23.05
N VAL A 228 -13.88 6.29 23.27
CA VAL A 228 -12.58 6.83 23.70
C VAL A 228 -12.18 6.27 25.08
N GLU A 229 -13.18 5.96 25.91
CA GLU A 229 -13.03 5.42 27.26
C GLU A 229 -12.83 3.90 27.29
N ASP A 230 -13.45 3.15 26.38
CA ASP A 230 -13.27 1.70 26.20
C ASP A 230 -13.05 1.36 24.71
N PRO A 231 -11.83 1.61 24.18
CA PRO A 231 -11.48 1.26 22.82
C PRO A 231 -11.10 -0.23 22.71
N LYS A 232 -11.20 -0.76 21.50
CA LYS A 232 -10.64 -2.06 21.08
C LYS A 232 -9.68 -1.87 19.92
N ILE A 233 -8.74 -2.80 19.77
CA ILE A 233 -7.70 -2.73 18.73
C ILE A 233 -8.20 -3.34 17.42
N TYR A 234 -7.99 -2.66 16.30
CA TYR A 234 -8.14 -3.26 14.97
C TYR A 234 -6.99 -2.93 14.00
N GLY A 235 -6.17 -1.91 14.28
CA GLY A 235 -5.02 -1.55 13.45
C GLY A 235 -3.94 -2.64 13.43
N ALA A 236 -3.43 -2.95 12.23
CA ALA A 236 -2.50 -4.05 11.99
C ALA A 236 -1.14 -3.92 12.69
N GLY A 237 -0.60 -2.70 12.79
CA GLY A 237 0.61 -2.41 13.56
C GLY A 237 0.45 -2.81 15.03
N LEU A 238 -0.70 -2.49 15.62
CA LEU A 238 -1.03 -2.89 16.99
C LEU A 238 -1.33 -4.40 17.10
N LEU A 239 -2.01 -4.99 16.13
CA LEU A 239 -2.34 -6.44 16.13
C LEU A 239 -1.13 -7.36 15.91
N SER A 240 0.00 -6.81 15.45
CA SER A 240 1.24 -7.54 15.19
C SER A 240 2.36 -7.26 16.21
N SER A 241 2.13 -6.34 17.17
CA SER A 241 3.10 -5.90 18.16
C SER A 241 2.55 -6.04 19.59
N ILE A 242 3.13 -6.95 20.38
CA ILE A 242 2.71 -7.17 21.78
C ILE A 242 2.97 -5.93 22.62
N GLY A 243 4.17 -5.33 22.46
CA GLY A 243 4.58 -4.15 23.22
C GLY A 243 3.66 -2.97 22.95
N GLU A 244 3.37 -2.68 21.68
CA GLU A 244 2.53 -1.55 21.30
C GLU A 244 1.06 -1.78 21.59
N SER A 245 0.54 -3.00 21.40
CA SER A 245 -0.83 -3.32 21.80
C SER A 245 -1.06 -3.14 23.29
N ALA A 246 -0.11 -3.54 24.15
CA ALA A 246 -0.21 -3.29 25.59
C ALA A 246 -0.07 -1.80 25.93
N TRP A 247 0.92 -1.13 25.35
CA TRP A 247 1.18 0.29 25.62
C TRP A 247 0.01 1.19 25.20
N CYS A 248 -0.60 0.93 24.04
CA CYS A 248 -1.69 1.74 23.49
C CYS A 248 -2.94 1.73 24.39
N MET A 249 -3.15 0.66 25.16
CA MET A 249 -4.26 0.52 26.10
C MET A 249 -4.04 1.25 27.43
N THR A 250 -2.85 1.82 27.67
CA THR A 250 -2.55 2.60 28.89
C THR A 250 -2.90 4.08 28.74
N ASP A 251 -3.04 4.81 29.85
CA ASP A 251 -3.32 6.26 29.83
C ASP A 251 -2.18 7.13 29.27
N ASN A 252 -1.01 6.54 28.98
CA ASN A 252 0.12 7.25 28.39
C ASN A 252 -0.09 7.61 26.90
N VAL A 253 -0.99 6.91 26.21
CA VAL A 253 -1.34 7.18 24.81
C VAL A 253 -2.66 7.91 24.76
N LYS A 254 -2.72 9.08 24.13
CA LYS A 254 -3.96 9.86 24.05
C LYS A 254 -4.94 9.23 23.06
N LYS A 255 -6.20 9.02 23.48
CA LYS A 255 -7.28 8.56 22.60
C LYS A 255 -8.09 9.75 22.10
N LEU A 256 -8.25 9.85 20.78
CA LEU A 256 -8.97 10.92 20.10
C LEU A 256 -10.12 10.32 19.31
N SER A 257 -11.27 11.00 19.20
CA SER A 257 -12.31 10.57 18.26
C SER A 257 -11.81 10.69 16.82
N TYR A 258 -12.08 9.68 16.00
CA TYR A 258 -11.69 9.67 14.60
C TYR A 258 -12.55 10.62 13.75
N ASP A 259 -11.88 11.52 13.04
CA ASP A 259 -12.47 12.44 12.08
C ASP A 259 -11.50 12.73 10.93
N ILE A 260 -11.93 13.57 9.98
CA ILE A 260 -11.12 13.95 8.80
C ILE A 260 -9.81 14.67 9.15
N ASN A 261 -9.64 15.22 10.36
CA ASN A 261 -8.41 15.89 10.77
C ASN A 261 -7.25 14.91 10.91
N ALA A 262 -7.52 13.61 11.06
CA ALA A 262 -6.51 12.56 11.02
C ALA A 262 -5.66 12.61 9.73
N ALA A 263 -6.22 13.07 8.60
CA ALA A 263 -5.46 13.27 7.36
C ALA A 263 -4.30 14.27 7.51
N TYR A 264 -4.43 15.24 8.41
CA TYR A 264 -3.45 16.31 8.60
C TYR A 264 -2.52 16.05 9.80
N GLN A 265 -2.70 14.92 10.50
CA GLN A 265 -1.85 14.54 11.61
C GLN A 265 -0.65 13.73 11.09
N SER A 266 0.54 14.32 11.12
CA SER A 266 1.79 13.61 10.82
C SER A 266 2.14 12.59 11.92
N PHE A 267 2.93 11.57 11.55
CA PHE A 267 3.39 10.49 12.42
C PHE A 267 4.89 10.21 12.22
N ASP A 268 5.49 9.57 13.22
CA ASP A 268 6.86 9.06 13.18
C ASP A 268 6.81 7.52 13.25
N ILE A 269 7.36 6.86 12.24
CA ILE A 269 7.38 5.39 12.11
C ILE A 269 8.41 4.72 13.02
N THR A 270 9.32 5.50 13.61
CA THR A 270 10.45 5.00 14.40
C THR A 270 10.21 5.04 15.90
N LYS A 271 9.08 5.64 16.33
CA LYS A 271 8.76 5.86 17.75
C LYS A 271 7.36 5.36 18.10
N PRO A 272 7.10 5.01 19.37
CA PRO A 272 5.74 4.74 19.84
C PRO A 272 4.81 5.93 19.60
N GLN A 273 3.57 5.64 19.20
CA GLN A 273 2.62 6.68 18.82
C GLN A 273 2.10 7.44 20.06
N PRO A 274 2.18 8.80 20.08
CA PRO A 274 1.75 9.58 21.25
C PRO A 274 0.24 9.66 21.40
N GLN A 275 -0.49 9.51 20.28
CA GLN A 275 -1.93 9.54 20.21
C GLN A 275 -2.42 8.51 19.19
N LEU A 276 -3.67 8.07 19.37
CA LEU A 276 -4.39 7.19 18.46
C LEU A 276 -5.82 7.67 18.29
N PHE A 277 -6.42 7.29 17.16
CA PHE A 277 -7.80 7.64 16.83
C PHE A 277 -8.74 6.45 17.04
N VAL A 278 -9.91 6.75 17.60
CA VAL A 278 -10.97 5.80 17.93
C VAL A 278 -12.17 6.08 17.03
N THR A 279 -12.47 5.15 16.12
CA THR A 279 -13.70 5.16 15.31
C THR A 279 -14.84 4.48 16.08
N PRO A 280 -16.10 4.96 16.04
CA PRO A 280 -17.21 4.28 16.69
C PRO A 280 -17.48 2.90 16.06
N ASP A 281 -17.40 2.81 14.74
CA ASP A 281 -17.62 1.61 13.94
C ASP A 281 -16.86 1.70 12.59
N PHE A 282 -16.92 0.63 11.78
CA PHE A 282 -16.27 0.61 10.47
C PHE A 282 -17.01 1.45 9.43
N ALA A 283 -18.33 1.62 9.54
CA ALA A 283 -19.09 2.49 8.65
C ALA A 283 -18.65 3.96 8.74
N HIS A 284 -18.28 4.42 9.93
CA HIS A 284 -17.71 5.76 10.14
C HIS A 284 -16.34 5.94 9.48
N LEU A 285 -15.53 4.88 9.35
CA LEU A 285 -14.30 4.94 8.55
C LEU A 285 -14.61 5.26 7.08
N SER A 286 -15.59 4.57 6.50
CA SER A 286 -16.05 4.83 5.13
C SER A 286 -16.62 6.24 4.97
N LEU A 287 -17.36 6.75 5.96
CA LEU A 287 -17.87 8.12 5.95
C LEU A 287 -16.73 9.14 5.84
N VAL A 288 -15.74 9.06 6.74
CA VAL A 288 -14.61 10.00 6.77
C VAL A 288 -13.77 9.90 5.50
N LEU A 289 -13.53 8.69 4.99
CA LEU A 289 -12.84 8.48 3.71
C LEU A 289 -13.57 9.15 2.54
N GLU A 290 -14.90 9.04 2.48
CA GLU A 290 -15.71 9.68 1.44
C GLU A 290 -15.74 11.21 1.60
N GLU A 291 -15.79 11.74 2.83
CA GLU A 291 -15.62 13.16 3.10
C GLU A 291 -14.26 13.68 2.64
N PHE A 292 -13.19 12.92 2.88
CA PHE A 292 -11.85 13.24 2.42
C PHE A 292 -11.76 13.19 0.89
N ALA A 293 -12.27 12.14 0.25
CA ALA A 293 -12.26 11.99 -1.20
C ALA A 293 -13.02 13.12 -1.91
N ASN A 294 -14.07 13.67 -1.31
CA ASN A 294 -14.79 14.84 -1.83
C ASN A 294 -13.94 16.12 -1.86
N LYS A 295 -12.81 16.18 -1.15
CA LYS A 295 -11.83 17.28 -1.18
C LYS A 295 -10.66 17.01 -2.12
N MET A 296 -10.49 15.78 -2.62
CA MET A 296 -9.39 15.42 -3.52
C MET A 296 -9.65 15.89 -4.95
N ALA A 297 -8.57 16.17 -5.68
CA ALA A 297 -8.57 16.48 -7.10
C ALA A 297 -9.28 15.41 -7.94
N LEU A 298 -9.28 14.16 -7.47
CA LEU A 298 -10.04 13.04 -8.02
C LEU A 298 -11.54 13.37 -8.18
N ARG A 299 -12.12 14.20 -7.34
CA ARG A 299 -13.55 14.61 -7.40
C ARG A 299 -13.77 16.09 -7.66
N THR A 300 -12.78 16.93 -7.35
CA THR A 300 -12.90 18.39 -7.53
C THR A 300 -12.36 18.86 -8.89
N GLY A 301 -11.37 18.16 -9.45
CA GLY A 301 -10.68 18.54 -10.68
C GLY A 301 -10.17 19.99 -10.64
N GLY A 302 -10.51 20.75 -11.68
CA GLY A 302 -10.23 22.18 -11.79
C GLY A 302 -8.73 22.53 -11.91
N LEU A 303 -8.42 23.82 -11.70
CA LEU A 303 -7.07 24.35 -11.80
C LEU A 303 -6.13 23.72 -10.77
N SER A 304 -6.57 23.59 -9.51
CA SER A 304 -5.78 23.00 -8.43
C SER A 304 -5.36 21.57 -8.75
N GLY A 305 -6.26 20.75 -9.31
CA GLY A 305 -5.95 19.38 -9.73
C GLY A 305 -4.88 19.33 -10.82
N ILE A 306 -4.97 20.18 -11.84
CA ILE A 306 -3.94 20.27 -12.89
C ILE A 306 -2.61 20.74 -12.31
N GLN A 307 -2.60 21.73 -11.42
CA GLN A 307 -1.37 22.24 -10.81
C GLN A 307 -0.68 21.16 -9.97
N LYS A 308 -1.45 20.33 -9.25
CA LYS A 308 -0.91 19.16 -8.53
C LYS A 308 -0.25 18.16 -9.49
N LEU A 309 -0.85 17.89 -10.64
CA LEU A 309 -0.26 17.03 -11.68
C LEU A 309 1.00 17.63 -12.31
N ILE A 310 1.04 18.94 -12.54
CA ILE A 310 2.24 19.62 -13.04
C ILE A 310 3.37 19.53 -12.00
N ASN A 311 3.06 19.78 -10.74
CA ASN A 311 4.04 19.76 -9.66
C ASN A 311 4.56 18.34 -9.34
N SER A 312 3.79 17.30 -9.66
CA SER A 312 4.21 15.91 -9.46
C SER A 312 5.28 15.47 -10.47
N ASN A 313 5.34 16.11 -11.65
CA ASN A 313 6.17 15.68 -12.80
C ASN A 313 5.99 14.20 -13.17
N ALA A 314 4.83 13.62 -12.83
CA ALA A 314 4.52 12.22 -13.04
C ALA A 314 3.35 12.04 -14.01
N LEU A 315 3.18 10.82 -14.51
CA LEU A 315 2.03 10.45 -15.32
C LEU A 315 0.74 10.64 -14.49
N GLY A 316 -0.18 11.43 -15.02
CA GLY A 316 -1.50 11.60 -14.45
C GLY A 316 -2.57 11.71 -15.52
N THR A 317 -3.80 11.89 -15.06
CA THR A 317 -4.96 12.02 -15.92
C THR A 317 -5.82 13.17 -15.46
N ILE A 318 -6.39 13.91 -16.41
CA ILE A 318 -7.55 14.77 -16.18
C ILE A 318 -8.77 14.23 -16.92
N GLU A 319 -9.96 14.39 -16.33
CA GLU A 319 -11.23 14.11 -16.98
C GLU A 319 -12.00 15.41 -17.21
N LEU A 320 -12.49 15.62 -18.43
CA LEU A 320 -13.30 16.77 -18.78
C LEU A 320 -14.80 16.48 -18.57
N SER A 321 -15.64 17.51 -18.56
CA SER A 321 -17.10 17.39 -18.38
C SER A 321 -17.84 16.53 -19.41
N THR A 322 -17.21 16.20 -20.53
CA THR A 322 -17.70 15.26 -21.53
C THR A 322 -17.41 13.79 -21.22
N GLY A 323 -16.59 13.53 -20.20
CA GLY A 323 -16.04 12.23 -19.84
C GLY A 323 -14.79 11.83 -20.64
N VAL A 324 -14.29 12.68 -21.53
CA VAL A 324 -12.98 12.43 -22.17
C VAL A 324 -11.87 12.61 -21.15
N GLN A 325 -10.96 11.66 -21.14
CA GLN A 325 -9.83 11.57 -20.23
C GLN A 325 -8.55 11.80 -21.03
N ILE A 326 -7.66 12.64 -20.51
CA ILE A 326 -6.36 12.96 -21.12
C ILE A 326 -5.30 12.48 -20.14
N SER A 327 -4.50 11.48 -20.53
CA SER A 327 -3.45 10.88 -19.71
C SER A 327 -2.08 11.28 -20.26
N GLY A 328 -1.21 11.84 -19.42
CA GLY A 328 0.14 12.26 -19.83
C GLY A 328 0.90 12.94 -18.69
N VAL A 329 2.10 13.43 -18.98
CA VAL A 329 2.87 14.28 -18.04
C VAL A 329 2.52 15.73 -18.31
N PHE A 330 1.73 16.34 -17.43
CA PHE A 330 1.29 17.72 -17.57
C PHE A 330 2.42 18.69 -17.23
N THR A 331 2.63 19.71 -18.06
CA THR A 331 3.74 20.66 -17.91
C THR A 331 3.29 22.12 -17.89
N ASN A 332 2.11 22.43 -18.41
CA ASN A 332 1.61 23.79 -18.41
C ASN A 332 0.07 23.84 -18.34
N VAL A 333 -0.43 24.88 -17.69
CA VAL A 333 -1.85 25.26 -17.67
C VAL A 333 -1.95 26.76 -17.84
N ILE A 334 -2.83 27.22 -18.72
CA ILE A 334 -3.19 28.63 -18.84
C ILE A 334 -4.43 28.85 -17.99
N GLU A 335 -4.34 29.82 -17.09
CA GLU A 335 -5.43 30.21 -16.21
C GLU A 335 -6.10 31.50 -16.71
N SER A 336 -7.42 31.57 -16.58
CA SER A 336 -8.18 32.82 -16.66
C SER A 336 -9.27 32.81 -15.59
N GLU A 337 -9.36 33.88 -14.79
CA GLU A 337 -10.36 34.04 -13.72
C GLU A 337 -10.46 32.84 -12.75
N GLY A 338 -9.33 32.25 -12.34
CA GLY A 338 -9.32 31.09 -11.43
C GLY A 338 -9.70 29.76 -12.09
N LYS A 339 -9.81 29.71 -13.43
CA LYS A 339 -10.19 28.50 -14.17
C LYS A 339 -9.12 28.12 -15.19
N PRO A 340 -8.90 26.82 -15.42
CA PRO A 340 -8.02 26.38 -16.51
C PRO A 340 -8.74 26.61 -17.85
N VAL A 341 -8.07 27.31 -18.77
CA VAL A 341 -8.57 27.58 -20.12
C VAL A 341 -7.77 26.86 -21.21
N TYR A 342 -6.57 26.38 -20.87
CA TYR A 342 -5.76 25.54 -21.76
C TYR A 342 -4.85 24.64 -20.92
N ILE A 343 -4.65 23.40 -21.36
CA ILE A 343 -3.71 22.45 -20.74
C ILE A 343 -2.66 22.02 -21.75
N GLN A 344 -1.49 21.61 -21.26
CA GLN A 344 -0.46 20.96 -22.05
C GLN A 344 0.16 19.80 -21.28
N ALA A 345 0.29 18.67 -21.97
CA ALA A 345 1.11 17.55 -21.60
C ALA A 345 2.23 17.36 -22.63
N THR A 346 3.34 16.78 -22.19
CA THR A 346 4.52 16.52 -23.03
C THR A 346 4.84 15.03 -23.08
N GLY A 347 5.46 14.60 -24.18
CA GLY A 347 5.74 13.19 -24.44
C GLY A 347 4.47 12.40 -24.75
N GLY A 348 4.57 11.07 -24.72
CA GLY A 348 3.47 10.17 -25.05
C GLY A 348 2.22 10.49 -24.23
N THR A 349 1.14 10.89 -24.91
CA THR A 349 -0.15 11.21 -24.32
C THR A 349 -1.23 10.27 -24.89
N ALA A 350 -2.23 9.90 -24.10
CA ALA A 350 -3.35 9.11 -24.58
C ALA A 350 -4.68 9.77 -24.22
N LEU A 351 -5.62 9.70 -25.15
CA LEU A 351 -7.01 10.08 -24.92
C LEU A 351 -7.84 8.84 -24.68
N ALA A 352 -8.68 8.88 -23.66
CA ALA A 352 -9.54 7.77 -23.28
C ALA A 352 -10.97 8.24 -23.00
N TYR A 353 -11.91 7.30 -23.00
CA TYR A 353 -13.27 7.50 -22.53
C TYR A 353 -13.70 6.27 -21.76
N ARG A 354 -14.07 6.44 -20.48
CA ARG A 354 -14.38 5.34 -19.56
C ARG A 354 -13.24 4.33 -19.45
N GLU A 355 -12.03 4.83 -19.18
CA GLU A 355 -10.84 4.01 -18.92
C GLU A 355 -10.45 3.10 -20.11
N LYS A 356 -10.83 3.54 -21.32
CA LYS A 356 -10.49 2.89 -22.59
C LYS A 356 -9.97 3.90 -23.58
N GLU A 357 -8.79 3.64 -24.12
CA GLU A 357 -8.17 4.47 -25.17
C GLU A 357 -9.15 4.69 -26.33
N LEU A 358 -9.24 5.94 -26.79
CA LEU A 358 -9.95 6.28 -28.02
C LEU A 358 -9.15 5.75 -29.21
N VAL A 359 -9.82 5.05 -30.12
CA VAL A 359 -9.21 4.44 -31.30
C VAL A 359 -8.38 5.48 -32.07
N GLY A 360 -7.07 5.25 -32.16
CA GLY A 360 -6.14 6.12 -32.88
C GLY A 360 -5.59 7.30 -32.10
N HIS A 361 -5.91 7.46 -30.81
CA HIS A 361 -5.41 8.57 -29.97
C HIS A 361 -4.59 8.08 -28.77
N GLY A 362 -3.79 7.04 -28.96
CA GLY A 362 -2.84 6.54 -27.99
C GLY A 362 -1.49 7.27 -28.02
N THR A 363 -0.57 6.80 -27.17
CA THR A 363 0.77 7.40 -26.97
C THR A 363 1.65 7.38 -28.22
N SER A 364 1.40 6.47 -29.17
CA SER A 364 2.10 6.44 -30.47
C SER A 364 1.64 7.53 -31.43
N TYR A 365 0.38 7.96 -31.32
CA TYR A 365 -0.19 9.03 -32.14
C TYR A 365 0.17 10.40 -31.55
N HIS A 366 -0.05 10.59 -30.24
CA HIS A 366 0.33 11.80 -29.52
C HIS A 366 1.70 11.64 -28.84
N ALA A 367 2.74 11.34 -29.64
CA ALA A 367 4.06 10.97 -29.13
C ALA A 367 4.85 12.13 -28.49
N GLU A 368 4.62 13.36 -28.95
CA GLU A 368 5.38 14.54 -28.50
C GLU A 368 4.66 15.34 -27.40
N GLY A 369 3.38 15.10 -27.19
CA GLY A 369 2.55 15.82 -26.23
C GLY A 369 1.12 16.00 -26.72
N PHE A 370 0.35 16.73 -25.92
CA PHE A 370 -1.03 17.08 -26.25
C PHE A 370 -1.37 18.43 -25.62
N GLY A 371 -2.11 19.27 -26.33
CA GLY A 371 -2.57 20.54 -25.81
C GLY A 371 -3.98 20.84 -26.26
N SER A 372 -4.86 21.26 -25.34
CA SER A 372 -6.27 21.51 -25.66
C SER A 372 -6.84 22.66 -24.87
N PRO A 373 -7.69 23.51 -25.49
CA PRO A 373 -8.51 24.46 -24.76
C PRO A 373 -9.52 23.75 -23.86
N ILE A 374 -9.93 24.45 -22.81
CA ILE A 374 -10.96 24.03 -21.87
C ILE A 374 -11.90 25.22 -21.68
N GLY A 375 -13.21 24.99 -21.70
CA GLY A 375 -14.18 26.05 -21.44
C GLY A 375 -15.19 26.25 -22.55
N LYS A 376 -15.79 27.45 -22.53
CA LYS A 376 -16.80 27.87 -23.50
C LYS A 376 -16.20 28.80 -24.54
N LEU A 377 -16.92 28.95 -25.65
CA LEU A 377 -16.64 29.96 -26.64
C LEU A 377 -17.09 31.35 -26.15
N LYS A 378 -16.30 32.38 -26.46
CA LYS A 378 -16.54 33.77 -26.06
C LYS A 378 -17.87 34.25 -26.63
N GLY A 379 -18.72 34.79 -25.76
CA GLY A 379 -20.05 35.30 -26.14
C GLY A 379 -21.09 34.22 -26.46
N ILE A 380 -20.78 32.93 -26.28
CA ILE A 380 -21.72 31.83 -26.53
C ILE A 380 -22.07 31.12 -25.21
N ASN A 381 -23.36 31.12 -24.87
CA ASN A 381 -23.82 30.51 -23.62
C ASN A 381 -23.76 28.97 -23.62
N LEU A 382 -23.93 28.35 -24.79
CA LEU A 382 -23.94 26.90 -24.98
C LEU A 382 -22.51 26.38 -25.16
N ALA A 383 -22.13 25.36 -24.39
CA ALA A 383 -20.83 24.71 -24.57
C ALA A 383 -20.84 23.84 -25.84
N ILE A 384 -19.69 23.68 -26.50
CA ILE A 384 -19.55 22.86 -27.72
C ILE A 384 -20.10 21.44 -27.50
N GLU A 385 -19.87 20.87 -26.31
CA GLU A 385 -20.34 19.53 -25.94
C GLU A 385 -21.88 19.37 -25.96
N ASP A 386 -22.64 20.46 -25.81
CA ASP A 386 -24.10 20.48 -25.76
C ASP A 386 -24.73 21.03 -27.06
N MET A 387 -23.92 21.35 -28.09
CA MET A 387 -24.41 21.89 -29.36
C MET A 387 -25.06 20.81 -30.25
N SER A 388 -26.27 21.10 -30.73
CA SER A 388 -26.93 20.29 -31.76
C SER A 388 -26.28 20.50 -33.14
N PRO A 389 -26.51 19.62 -34.13
CA PRO A 389 -26.04 19.85 -35.50
C PRO A 389 -26.49 21.18 -36.11
N ARG A 390 -27.64 21.72 -35.68
CA ARG A 390 -28.12 23.04 -36.13
C ARG A 390 -27.29 24.17 -35.51
N ASP A 391 -26.96 24.04 -34.23
CA ASP A 391 -26.13 25.02 -33.51
C ASP A 391 -24.73 25.06 -34.11
N LEU A 392 -24.10 23.89 -34.30
CA LEU A 392 -22.78 23.77 -34.93
C LEU A 392 -22.73 24.44 -36.30
N LYS A 393 -23.74 24.20 -37.14
CA LYS A 393 -23.85 24.83 -38.46
C LYS A 393 -24.03 26.35 -38.36
N ALA A 394 -24.79 26.83 -37.38
CA ALA A 394 -24.97 28.27 -37.15
C ALA A 394 -23.65 28.96 -36.74
N TYR A 395 -22.75 28.23 -36.09
CA TYR A 395 -21.42 28.71 -35.70
C TYR A 395 -20.30 28.34 -36.69
N GLY A 396 -20.63 27.83 -37.87
CA GLY A 396 -19.63 27.45 -38.89
C GLY A 396 -18.76 26.26 -38.51
N VAL A 397 -19.17 25.47 -37.52
CA VAL A 397 -18.47 24.25 -37.09
C VAL A 397 -19.00 23.08 -37.92
N TYR A 398 -18.46 22.89 -39.11
CA TYR A 398 -18.84 21.82 -40.03
C TYR A 398 -17.62 21.17 -40.68
N GLU A 399 -17.69 19.87 -40.95
CA GLU A 399 -16.59 19.13 -41.59
C GLU A 399 -16.26 19.72 -42.97
N GLY A 400 -14.96 19.87 -43.24
CA GLY A 400 -14.43 20.44 -44.48
C GLY A 400 -14.39 21.97 -44.55
N GLU A 401 -14.91 22.67 -43.53
CA GLU A 401 -14.92 24.13 -43.49
C GLU A 401 -13.81 24.66 -42.57
N ARG A 402 -13.23 25.81 -42.94
CA ARG A 402 -12.30 26.54 -42.09
C ARG A 402 -13.06 27.35 -41.05
N VAL A 403 -12.75 27.15 -39.78
CA VAL A 403 -13.41 27.80 -38.66
C VAL A 403 -12.39 28.48 -37.75
N THR A 404 -12.81 29.54 -37.06
CA THR A 404 -12.07 30.18 -35.97
C THR A 404 -12.93 30.14 -34.72
N LEU A 405 -12.46 29.42 -33.70
CA LEU A 405 -13.11 29.24 -32.42
C LEU A 405 -12.37 30.07 -31.37
N GLU A 406 -13.04 31.09 -30.83
CA GLU A 406 -12.53 31.93 -29.75
C GLU A 406 -13.11 31.46 -28.41
N PHE A 407 -12.26 31.01 -27.51
CA PHE A 407 -12.62 30.57 -26.16
C PHE A 407 -12.53 31.72 -25.15
N GLU A 408 -13.25 31.57 -24.05
CA GLU A 408 -13.00 32.36 -22.82
C GLU A 408 -11.52 32.19 -22.40
N GLY A 409 -10.88 33.27 -21.94
CA GLY A 409 -9.44 33.27 -21.64
C GLY A 409 -8.52 33.52 -22.85
N ASP A 410 -9.09 34.06 -23.94
CA ASP A 410 -8.38 34.50 -25.15
C ASP A 410 -7.53 33.40 -25.80
N ILE A 411 -8.06 32.16 -25.81
CA ILE A 411 -7.54 31.06 -26.62
C ILE A 411 -8.27 31.04 -27.96
N THR A 412 -7.52 31.06 -29.06
CA THR A 412 -8.10 31.01 -30.41
C THR A 412 -7.59 29.77 -31.14
N VAL A 413 -8.52 28.93 -31.61
CA VAL A 413 -8.25 27.75 -32.44
C VAL A 413 -8.76 28.03 -33.85
N SER A 414 -7.88 28.00 -34.86
CA SER A 414 -8.26 28.30 -36.24
C SER A 414 -7.70 27.26 -37.21
N GLY A 415 -8.56 26.51 -37.91
CA GLY A 415 -8.17 25.46 -38.84
C GLY A 415 -9.36 24.90 -39.62
N GLU A 416 -9.12 23.93 -40.51
CA GLU A 416 -10.18 23.22 -41.24
C GLU A 416 -10.56 21.94 -40.50
N ILE A 417 -11.86 21.76 -40.21
CA ILE A 417 -12.35 20.59 -39.46
C ILE A 417 -12.28 19.34 -40.34
N ILE A 418 -11.63 18.29 -39.83
CA ILE A 418 -11.56 16.97 -40.47
C ILE A 418 -12.77 16.12 -40.05
N THR A 419 -12.95 15.94 -38.75
CA THR A 419 -13.95 15.05 -38.18
C THR A 419 -14.26 15.42 -36.73
N GLY A 420 -15.43 15.04 -36.25
CA GLY A 420 -15.82 15.16 -34.84
C GLY A 420 -16.28 13.84 -34.25
N THR A 421 -15.71 13.46 -33.11
CA THR A 421 -16.09 12.24 -32.38
C THR A 421 -17.13 12.57 -31.32
N ARG A 422 -18.17 11.73 -31.20
CA ARG A 422 -19.22 11.83 -30.18
C ARG A 422 -19.19 10.65 -29.23
N ASN A 423 -19.57 10.88 -27.97
CA ASN A 423 -19.81 9.81 -27.02
C ASN A 423 -21.19 9.15 -27.24
N ILE A 424 -21.48 8.10 -26.48
CA ILE A 424 -22.75 7.35 -26.55
C ILE A 424 -24.00 8.18 -26.20
N GLN A 425 -23.83 9.35 -25.55
CA GLN A 425 -24.91 10.29 -25.23
C GLN A 425 -25.07 11.37 -26.32
N GLY A 426 -24.27 11.31 -27.39
CA GLY A 426 -24.30 12.26 -28.49
C GLY A 426 -23.52 13.55 -28.24
N LYS A 427 -22.82 13.68 -27.10
CA LYS A 427 -21.95 14.84 -26.83
C LYS A 427 -20.68 14.75 -27.67
N ILE A 428 -20.22 15.88 -28.20
CA ILE A 428 -18.94 15.96 -28.91
C ILE A 428 -17.81 15.90 -27.89
N ILE A 429 -16.86 14.99 -28.10
CA ILE A 429 -15.73 14.78 -27.18
C ILE A 429 -14.38 15.12 -27.80
N LEU A 430 -14.29 15.11 -29.13
CA LEU A 430 -13.08 15.40 -29.88
C LEU A 430 -13.42 16.07 -31.21
N ILE A 431 -12.62 17.05 -31.63
CA ILE A 431 -12.67 17.63 -32.98
C ILE A 431 -11.24 17.68 -33.51
N SER A 432 -11.02 17.12 -34.70
CA SER A 432 -9.71 17.10 -35.36
C SER A 432 -9.65 18.17 -36.44
N PHE A 433 -8.52 18.88 -36.54
CA PHE A 433 -8.30 19.97 -37.49
C PHE A 433 -7.02 19.73 -38.31
N LYS A 434 -7.05 20.12 -39.59
CA LYS A 434 -5.83 20.31 -40.41
C LYS A 434 -5.56 21.80 -40.61
N ASP A 435 -4.32 22.13 -40.97
CA ASP A 435 -3.85 23.50 -41.18
C ASP A 435 -4.24 24.43 -40.02
N CYS A 436 -4.09 23.91 -38.79
CA CYS A 436 -4.58 24.49 -37.57
C CYS A 436 -3.52 25.33 -36.86
N THR A 437 -3.91 26.50 -36.36
CA THR A 437 -3.10 27.31 -35.45
C THR A 437 -3.87 27.56 -34.17
N VAL A 438 -3.20 27.36 -33.03
CA VAL A 438 -3.75 27.67 -31.72
C VAL A 438 -2.91 28.74 -31.06
N THR A 439 -3.55 29.78 -30.52
CA THR A 439 -2.88 30.93 -29.90
C THR A 439 -3.52 31.32 -28.57
N ASN A 440 -2.74 31.96 -27.71
CA ASN A 440 -3.20 32.72 -26.56
C ASN A 440 -2.66 34.15 -26.66
N GLY A 441 -3.50 35.09 -27.11
CA GLY A 441 -3.01 36.40 -27.55
C GLY A 441 -1.91 36.24 -28.61
N ASP A 442 -0.72 36.79 -28.35
CA ASP A 442 0.42 36.71 -29.26
C ASP A 442 1.22 35.38 -29.17
N LYS A 443 0.95 34.54 -28.16
CA LYS A 443 1.68 33.30 -27.94
C LYS A 443 1.09 32.17 -28.79
N VAL A 444 1.91 31.56 -29.64
CA VAL A 444 1.51 30.37 -30.40
C VAL A 444 1.64 29.12 -29.52
N LEU A 445 0.56 28.34 -29.44
CA LEU A 445 0.46 27.09 -28.67
C LEU A 445 0.46 25.85 -29.55
N PHE A 446 0.05 25.97 -30.81
CA PHE A 446 0.11 24.92 -31.82
C PHE A 446 0.29 25.53 -33.23
N GLN A 447 1.10 24.89 -34.06
CA GLN A 447 1.40 25.34 -35.42
C GLN A 447 0.97 24.30 -36.47
N PRO A 448 0.51 24.71 -37.67
CA PRO A 448 0.09 23.80 -38.73
C PRO A 448 1.12 22.74 -39.10
N GLU A 449 2.41 23.11 -39.03
CA GLU A 449 3.55 22.26 -39.38
C GLU A 449 3.71 21.06 -38.42
N TRP A 450 3.09 21.10 -37.25
CA TRP A 450 3.12 20.00 -36.26
C TRP A 450 2.09 18.91 -36.59
N GLY A 451 1.23 19.13 -37.59
CA GLY A 451 0.33 18.12 -38.12
C GLY A 451 -1.13 18.35 -37.75
N THR A 452 -1.86 17.24 -37.54
CA THR A 452 -3.29 17.29 -37.20
C THR A 452 -3.45 17.75 -35.75
N TYR A 453 -4.29 18.75 -35.53
CA TYR A 453 -4.62 19.22 -34.19
C TYR A 453 -5.88 18.54 -33.68
N ASP A 454 -5.77 17.74 -32.63
CA ASP A 454 -6.90 17.13 -31.95
C ASP A 454 -7.30 17.95 -30.73
N MET A 455 -8.53 18.46 -30.74
CA MET A 455 -9.09 19.26 -29.66
C MET A 455 -10.03 18.42 -28.80
N ALA A 456 -9.60 18.11 -27.56
CA ALA A 456 -10.47 17.48 -26.57
C ALA A 456 -11.53 18.48 -26.11
N VAL A 457 -12.81 18.12 -26.27
CA VAL A 457 -13.91 19.02 -25.98
C VAL A 457 -14.35 18.84 -24.53
N GLY A 458 -14.37 19.93 -23.77
CA GLY A 458 -14.96 19.95 -22.44
C GLY A 458 -15.06 21.34 -21.85
N LYS A 459 -16.20 21.63 -21.21
CA LYS A 459 -16.45 22.90 -20.52
C LYS A 459 -15.58 23.08 -19.26
N LYS A 460 -15.23 22.00 -18.56
CA LYS A 460 -14.41 22.07 -17.33
C LYS A 460 -13.70 20.76 -17.08
N VAL A 461 -12.65 20.81 -16.26
CA VAL A 461 -12.02 19.62 -15.65
C VAL A 461 -12.83 19.21 -14.43
N VAL A 462 -13.35 17.98 -14.43
CA VAL A 462 -14.18 17.42 -13.34
C VAL A 462 -13.39 16.50 -12.42
N SER A 463 -12.25 15.96 -12.89
CA SER A 463 -11.37 15.10 -12.12
C SER A 463 -9.92 15.28 -12.56
N ALA A 464 -8.98 15.13 -11.63
CA ALA A 464 -7.56 15.00 -11.89
C ALA A 464 -6.96 13.98 -10.91
N TYR A 465 -6.17 13.02 -11.40
CA TYR A 465 -5.66 11.92 -10.58
C TYR A 465 -4.34 11.34 -11.10
N SER A 466 -3.65 10.59 -10.24
CA SER A 466 -2.39 9.91 -10.57
C SER A 466 -2.59 8.68 -11.45
N GLY A 467 -1.67 8.44 -12.39
CA GLY A 467 -1.72 7.30 -13.32
C GLY A 467 -2.60 7.55 -14.55
N PRO A 468 -2.57 6.61 -15.53
CA PRO A 468 -3.32 6.73 -16.77
C PRO A 468 -4.79 6.32 -16.62
N ALA A 469 -5.64 6.83 -17.50
CA ALA A 469 -7.03 6.39 -17.64
C ALA A 469 -7.13 4.94 -18.16
N ASP A 470 -6.40 4.61 -19.22
CA ASP A 470 -6.27 3.24 -19.72
C ASP A 470 -4.85 2.74 -19.42
N VAL A 471 -4.77 1.74 -18.56
CA VAL A 471 -3.50 1.11 -18.15
C VAL A 471 -2.76 0.43 -19.30
N ASN A 472 -3.41 0.19 -20.44
CA ASN A 472 -2.77 -0.43 -21.60
C ASN A 472 -2.14 0.61 -22.56
N SER A 473 -2.42 1.90 -22.38
CA SER A 473 -1.86 2.97 -23.22
C SER A 473 -0.40 3.30 -22.89
N PHE A 474 0.06 2.90 -21.70
CA PHE A 474 1.39 3.19 -21.18
C PHE A 474 2.08 1.90 -20.74
N ASP A 475 3.39 1.81 -20.97
CA ASP A 475 4.19 0.74 -20.36
C ASP A 475 4.54 1.12 -18.92
N LEU A 476 3.77 0.56 -17.99
CA LEU A 476 3.94 0.75 -16.55
C LEU A 476 4.86 -0.31 -15.93
N ILE A 477 5.47 -1.19 -16.74
CA ILE A 477 6.40 -2.22 -16.25
C ILE A 477 7.78 -1.58 -16.07
N THR A 478 8.01 -1.02 -14.89
CA THR A 478 9.23 -0.29 -14.53
C THR A 478 9.96 -0.89 -13.33
N HIS A 479 9.41 -1.94 -12.71
CA HIS A 479 9.99 -2.55 -11.53
C HIS A 479 11.25 -3.34 -11.89
N VAL A 480 12.39 -2.70 -11.67
CA VAL A 480 13.69 -3.36 -11.58
C VAL A 480 14.03 -3.40 -10.09
N PRO A 481 14.02 -4.56 -9.43
CA PRO A 481 14.49 -4.66 -8.04
C PRO A 481 15.93 -4.18 -8.01
N SER A 482 16.17 -2.98 -7.45
CA SER A 482 17.53 -2.41 -7.36
C SER A 482 18.42 -3.24 -6.43
N SER A 483 17.80 -4.00 -5.52
CA SER A 483 18.40 -4.89 -4.56
C SER A 483 17.36 -5.90 -4.09
N LYS A 484 17.79 -7.14 -3.78
CA LYS A 484 16.97 -8.15 -3.10
C LYS A 484 17.22 -8.08 -1.60
N THR A 485 16.28 -8.54 -0.78
CA THR A 485 16.50 -8.76 0.65
C THR A 485 17.79 -9.59 0.84
N ILE A 486 18.71 -9.11 1.68
CA ILE A 486 19.97 -9.78 1.96
C ILE A 486 19.68 -10.93 2.93
N LYS A 487 19.86 -12.16 2.46
CA LYS A 487 19.62 -13.37 3.27
C LYS A 487 20.79 -13.66 4.21
N ALA A 488 20.46 -14.24 5.35
CA ALA A 488 21.42 -14.67 6.35
C ALA A 488 22.47 -15.63 5.78
N LYS A 489 23.74 -15.48 6.21
CA LYS A 489 24.82 -16.39 5.77
C LYS A 489 24.74 -17.72 6.53
N LYS A 490 24.71 -18.84 5.80
CA LYS A 490 24.78 -20.19 6.38
C LYS A 490 26.17 -20.43 7.00
N SER A 491 26.25 -20.38 8.33
CA SER A 491 27.43 -20.80 9.10
C SER A 491 27.20 -22.22 9.65
N ALA A 492 28.28 -22.98 9.87
CA ALA A 492 28.17 -24.32 10.45
C ALA A 492 27.49 -24.31 11.84
N GLN A 493 27.72 -23.24 12.62
CA GLN A 493 27.04 -23.03 13.91
C GLN A 493 25.54 -22.84 13.71
N ARG A 494 25.12 -22.02 12.74
CA ARG A 494 23.70 -21.80 12.44
C ARG A 494 23.00 -23.06 11.95
N GLU A 495 23.63 -23.82 11.06
CA GLU A 495 23.07 -25.09 10.56
C GLU A 495 22.88 -26.13 11.67
N GLU A 496 23.82 -26.21 12.63
CA GLU A 496 23.65 -27.05 13.82
C GLU A 496 22.44 -26.62 14.64
N LEU A 497 22.32 -25.32 14.94
CA LEU A 497 21.22 -24.78 15.72
C LEU A 497 19.87 -25.04 15.04
N GLU A 498 19.76 -24.78 13.73
CA GLU A 498 18.56 -25.07 12.95
C GLU A 498 18.21 -26.57 12.98
N GLY A 499 19.21 -27.45 12.97
CA GLY A 499 19.02 -28.89 13.17
C GLY A 499 18.42 -29.24 14.53
N LEU A 500 18.84 -28.56 15.61
CA LEU A 500 18.27 -28.75 16.95
C LEU A 500 16.80 -28.29 17.01
N TYR A 501 16.50 -27.12 16.42
CA TYR A 501 15.11 -26.64 16.29
C TYR A 501 14.25 -27.60 15.46
N GLN A 502 14.77 -28.12 14.34
CA GLN A 502 14.05 -29.10 13.52
C GLN A 502 13.74 -30.36 14.32
N ASN A 503 14.67 -30.83 15.16
CA ASN A 503 14.44 -32.00 16.01
C ASN A 503 13.29 -31.78 16.99
N ILE A 504 13.26 -30.65 17.70
CA ILE A 504 12.16 -30.29 18.62
C ILE A 504 10.83 -30.15 17.88
N ARG A 505 10.85 -29.55 16.68
CA ARG A 505 9.66 -29.46 15.82
C ARG A 505 9.14 -30.84 15.43
N ASN A 506 10.01 -31.76 14.98
CA ASN A 506 9.61 -33.11 14.62
C ASN A 506 8.94 -33.83 15.80
N ILE A 507 9.48 -33.68 17.01
CA ILE A 507 8.88 -34.26 18.23
C ILE A 507 7.48 -33.69 18.46
N ARG A 508 7.30 -32.38 18.32
CA ARG A 508 6.01 -31.70 18.46
C ARG A 508 4.99 -32.19 17.43
N ASP A 509 5.42 -32.41 16.20
CA ASP A 509 4.57 -32.85 15.09
C ASP A 509 4.34 -34.37 15.06
N GLY A 510 4.90 -35.12 16.02
CA GLY A 510 4.81 -36.58 16.09
C GLY A 510 5.57 -37.30 14.96
N VAL A 511 6.53 -36.62 14.33
CA VAL A 511 7.41 -37.13 13.27
C VAL A 511 8.66 -37.76 13.89
N ALA A 512 9.27 -38.73 13.20
CA ALA A 512 10.50 -39.38 13.64
C ALA A 512 11.60 -38.34 13.96
N ASN A 513 12.10 -38.36 15.19
CA ASN A 513 13.17 -37.52 15.68
C ASN A 513 14.53 -38.24 15.58
N THR A 514 15.60 -37.47 15.39
CA THR A 514 16.96 -38.02 15.27
C THR A 514 17.64 -38.19 16.62
N ILE A 515 17.33 -37.32 17.59
CA ILE A 515 17.88 -37.37 18.96
C ILE A 515 16.78 -37.04 20.00
N SER A 516 17.02 -37.41 21.26
CA SER A 516 16.09 -37.15 22.37
C SER A 516 16.01 -35.66 22.72
N ILE A 517 14.98 -35.26 23.50
CA ILE A 517 14.88 -33.89 24.04
C ILE A 517 16.09 -33.58 24.93
N GLU A 518 16.53 -34.54 25.76
CA GLU A 518 17.69 -34.42 26.64
C GLU A 518 18.99 -34.18 25.86
N ASP A 519 19.24 -34.97 24.81
CA ASP A 519 20.42 -34.80 23.96
C ASP A 519 20.39 -33.46 23.20
N THR A 520 19.20 -33.02 22.79
CA THR A 520 19.01 -31.72 22.13
C THR A 520 19.37 -30.58 23.08
N PHE A 521 18.83 -30.62 24.30
CA PHE A 521 19.11 -29.61 25.33
C PHE A 521 20.60 -29.59 25.71
N LYS A 522 21.23 -30.76 25.83
CA LYS A 522 22.67 -30.85 26.12
C LYS A 522 23.51 -30.16 25.04
N LYS A 523 23.25 -30.43 23.76
CA LYS A 523 23.94 -29.76 22.64
C LYS A 523 23.68 -28.26 22.59
N LEU A 524 22.44 -27.84 22.86
CA LEU A 524 22.07 -26.43 22.96
C LEU A 524 22.91 -25.72 24.04
N LYS A 525 22.99 -26.31 25.23
CA LYS A 525 23.74 -25.76 26.36
C LYS A 525 25.26 -25.71 26.11
N GLU A 526 25.81 -26.69 25.39
CA GLU A 526 27.24 -26.78 25.06
C GLU A 526 27.64 -25.81 23.94
N ASN A 527 26.90 -25.77 22.83
CA ASN A 527 27.32 -25.10 21.59
C ASN A 527 26.59 -23.78 21.32
N HIS A 528 25.42 -23.57 21.93
CA HIS A 528 24.48 -22.47 21.63
C HIS A 528 23.87 -21.87 22.90
N SER A 529 24.67 -21.75 23.97
CA SER A 529 24.22 -21.39 25.34
C SER A 529 23.50 -20.04 25.51
N ASN A 530 23.43 -19.22 24.46
CA ASN A 530 22.72 -17.93 24.45
C ASN A 530 21.34 -18.01 23.79
N ASP A 531 21.00 -19.14 23.16
CA ASP A 531 19.67 -19.36 22.58
C ASP A 531 18.64 -19.63 23.70
N TRP A 532 17.59 -18.82 23.71
CA TRP A 532 16.55 -18.88 24.72
C TRP A 532 15.27 -19.51 24.18
N LEU A 533 14.95 -19.31 22.89
CA LEU A 533 13.67 -19.69 22.32
C LEU A 533 13.55 -21.22 22.19
N LEU A 534 14.63 -21.92 21.82
CA LEU A 534 14.62 -23.38 21.81
C LEU A 534 14.42 -23.95 23.21
N SER A 535 15.04 -23.34 24.22
CA SER A 535 14.88 -23.72 25.62
C SER A 535 13.43 -23.54 26.09
N VAL A 536 12.74 -22.48 25.65
CA VAL A 536 11.29 -22.29 25.92
C VAL A 536 10.45 -23.36 25.21
N GLU A 537 10.73 -23.68 23.95
CA GLU A 537 10.06 -24.76 23.20
C GLU A 537 10.25 -26.13 23.87
N ILE A 538 11.47 -26.42 24.35
CA ILE A 538 11.78 -27.63 25.13
C ILE A 538 11.00 -27.65 26.44
N THR A 539 10.97 -26.53 27.16
CA THR A 539 10.23 -26.40 28.44
C THR A 539 8.77 -26.79 28.27
N GLU A 540 8.12 -26.33 27.19
CA GLU A 540 6.74 -26.68 26.91
C GLU A 540 6.53 -28.18 26.71
N LEU A 541 7.36 -28.83 25.87
CA LEU A 541 7.25 -30.26 25.60
C LEU A 541 7.52 -31.09 26.87
N LEU A 542 8.49 -30.69 27.69
CA LEU A 542 8.79 -31.38 28.95
C LEU A 542 7.65 -31.24 29.96
N ASN A 543 7.02 -30.06 30.02
CA ASN A 543 5.83 -29.84 30.86
C ASN A 543 4.66 -30.74 30.41
N GLN A 544 4.37 -30.79 29.10
CA GLN A 544 3.32 -31.64 28.53
C GLN A 544 3.60 -33.15 28.78
N ASN A 545 4.85 -33.57 28.67
CA ASN A 545 5.28 -34.95 28.88
C ASN A 545 5.56 -35.30 30.35
N LYS A 546 5.36 -34.36 31.29
CA LYS A 546 5.57 -34.53 32.74
C LYS A 546 6.99 -34.99 33.12
N GLN A 547 8.01 -34.53 32.39
CA GLN A 547 9.43 -34.86 32.64
C GLN A 547 10.09 -33.85 33.58
N GLN A 548 9.76 -33.92 34.87
CA GLN A 548 10.08 -32.86 35.85
C GLN A 548 11.59 -32.65 36.10
N GLU A 549 12.41 -33.70 36.08
CA GLU A 549 13.85 -33.58 36.37
C GLU A 549 14.55 -32.74 35.31
N LEU A 550 14.37 -33.09 34.03
CA LEU A 550 14.93 -32.34 32.92
C LEU A 550 14.30 -30.94 32.80
N LEU A 551 13.00 -30.81 33.07
CA LEU A 551 12.32 -29.51 33.10
C LEU A 551 13.00 -28.52 34.06
N ASN A 552 13.32 -28.96 35.28
CA ASN A 552 14.01 -28.12 36.26
C ASN A 552 15.40 -27.69 35.77
N GLU A 553 16.12 -28.56 35.05
CA GLU A 553 17.42 -28.20 34.47
C GLU A 553 17.29 -27.13 33.38
N VAL A 554 16.29 -27.26 32.50
CA VAL A 554 16.03 -26.25 31.46
C VAL A 554 15.62 -24.91 32.05
N LEU A 555 14.79 -24.90 33.10
CA LEU A 555 14.40 -23.67 33.80
C LEU A 555 15.61 -22.97 34.45
N LEU A 556 16.52 -23.73 35.08
CA LEU A 556 17.77 -23.17 35.62
C LEU A 556 18.64 -22.56 34.52
N HIS A 557 18.73 -23.21 33.36
CA HIS A 557 19.44 -22.65 32.21
C HIS A 557 18.80 -21.35 31.70
N LEU A 558 17.48 -21.30 31.57
CA LEU A 558 16.76 -20.07 31.20
C LEU A 558 17.01 -18.94 32.22
N ASP A 559 17.05 -19.23 33.52
CA ASP A 559 17.41 -18.25 34.55
C ASP A 559 18.85 -17.73 34.40
N GLU A 560 19.80 -18.59 33.99
CA GLU A 560 21.17 -18.17 33.66
C GLU A 560 21.19 -17.27 32.41
N VAL A 561 20.43 -17.62 31.37
CA VAL A 561 20.32 -16.82 30.14
C VAL A 561 19.74 -15.44 30.45
N LYS A 562 18.66 -15.35 31.25
CA LYS A 562 18.10 -14.06 31.71
C LYS A 562 19.12 -13.19 32.42
N LYS A 563 20.00 -13.78 33.25
CA LYS A 563 21.07 -13.04 33.94
C LYS A 563 22.16 -12.55 32.99
N LYS A 564 22.51 -13.35 31.97
CA LYS A 564 23.51 -12.98 30.95
C LYS A 564 22.96 -11.93 29.98
N ARG A 565 21.67 -12.00 29.68
CA ARG A 565 20.96 -11.20 28.68
C ARG A 565 19.70 -10.57 29.31
N PRO A 566 19.86 -9.55 30.17
CA PRO A 566 18.73 -8.93 30.85
C PRO A 566 17.73 -8.28 29.88
N GLU A 567 18.16 -7.92 28.67
CA GLU A 567 17.35 -7.28 27.63
C GLU A 567 16.27 -8.18 27.02
N ILE A 568 16.39 -9.51 27.14
CA ILE A 568 15.38 -10.48 26.67
C ILE A 568 14.65 -11.18 27.81
N ALA A 569 14.90 -10.78 29.06
CA ALA A 569 14.40 -11.52 30.21
C ALA A 569 12.86 -11.57 30.24
N HIS A 570 12.22 -10.47 29.86
CA HIS A 570 10.75 -10.37 29.75
C HIS A 570 10.18 -11.27 28.64
N LEU A 571 10.93 -11.54 27.57
CA LEU A 571 10.52 -12.48 26.52
C LEU A 571 10.52 -13.93 27.03
N ILE A 572 11.56 -14.28 27.78
CA ILE A 572 11.65 -15.61 28.41
C ILE A 572 10.51 -15.79 29.40
N GLU A 573 10.33 -14.84 30.32
CA GLU A 573 9.25 -14.85 31.31
C GLU A 573 7.89 -14.94 30.63
N GLY A 574 7.66 -14.12 29.60
CA GLY A 574 6.45 -14.14 28.82
C GLY A 574 6.17 -15.47 28.13
N GLY A 575 7.21 -16.21 27.71
CA GLY A 575 7.08 -17.56 27.17
C GLY A 575 6.71 -18.59 28.24
N LEU A 576 7.31 -18.48 29.42
CA LEU A 576 7.02 -19.36 30.55
C LEU A 576 5.60 -19.15 31.10
N GLU A 577 5.11 -17.91 31.14
CA GLU A 577 3.72 -17.59 31.50
C GLU A 577 2.72 -18.32 30.60
N LEU A 578 2.95 -18.34 29.27
CA LEU A 578 2.10 -19.05 28.33
C LEU A 578 2.02 -20.56 28.61
N ILE A 579 3.09 -21.13 29.17
CA ILE A 579 3.19 -22.56 29.46
C ILE A 579 2.50 -22.88 30.80
N PHE A 580 2.81 -22.11 31.86
CA PHE A 580 2.40 -22.46 33.23
C PHE A 580 1.11 -21.79 33.71
N GLU A 581 0.75 -20.59 33.23
CA GLU A 581 -0.46 -19.91 33.71
C GLU A 581 -1.73 -20.47 33.10
N LYS A 582 -1.68 -21.04 31.89
CA LYS A 582 -2.83 -21.71 31.26
C LYS A 582 -3.31 -22.95 32.02
N GLU A 583 -2.45 -23.58 32.83
CA GLU A 583 -2.84 -24.73 33.67
C GLU A 583 -3.63 -24.34 34.93
N LYS A 584 -3.70 -23.05 35.30
CA LYS A 584 -4.48 -22.60 36.47
C LYS A 584 -5.96 -22.34 36.18
N ILE A 585 -6.37 -22.36 34.91
CA ILE A 585 -7.75 -22.03 34.49
C ILE A 585 -8.49 -23.26 33.91
N SER A 586 -7.86 -24.44 33.85
CA SER A 586 -8.49 -25.69 33.40
C SER A 586 -9.07 -26.51 34.54
#